data_AF-A0A7I8WAZ7-F1
#
_entry.id   AF-A0A7I8WAZ7-F1
#
_cell.length_a   1.000
_cell.length_b   1.000
_cell.length_c   1.000
_cell.angle_alpha   90.00
_cell.angle_beta   90.00
_cell.angle_gamma   90.00
#
_symmetry.space_group_name_H-M   'P 1'
#
loop_
_entity.id
_entity.type
_entity.pdbx_description
1 polymer ?
#
loop_
_entity_poly.entity_id
_entity_poly.type
_entity_poly.pdbx_seq_one_letter_code
_entity_poly.pdbx_strand_id
1 'polypeptide(L)'
;MSTKFTDHGTCVSINGNEANSSLFTEESGTQAGMSLTLNIESYEYMIGPHKNEGIKVYLHDAKESPRINHLGFSLAPGFHHSIAIKNTKVFNLEKPWGSCGETKLNHFQDYSPNKCNLDCSISDTIRKCGCLAPYMNSITSNTTD
;
A
#
# COMPACT_ATOMS: atom_id res chain seq x y z
N MET A 1 5.20 -10.53 -9.16
CA MET A 1 5.95 -9.45 -8.47
C MET A 1 5.98 -8.27 -9.42
N SER A 2 5.62 -7.06 -8.97
CA SER A 2 5.60 -5.87 -9.82
C SER A 2 6.17 -4.67 -9.08
N THR A 3 6.88 -3.82 -9.81
CA THR A 3 7.45 -2.59 -9.27
C THR A 3 6.41 -1.47 -9.32
N LYS A 4 6.25 -0.74 -8.21
CA LYS A 4 5.30 0.37 -8.06
C LYS A 4 6.01 1.57 -7.46
N PHE A 5 5.72 2.76 -7.99
CA PHE A 5 6.20 4.00 -7.40
C PHE A 5 5.22 4.48 -6.33
N THR A 6 5.72 4.82 -5.14
CA THR A 6 4.91 5.11 -3.95
C THR A 6 5.39 6.38 -3.24
N ASP A 7 4.70 6.77 -2.17
CA ASP A 7 5.12 7.87 -1.30
C ASP A 7 6.47 7.64 -0.60
N HIS A 8 6.95 6.39 -0.56
CA HIS A 8 8.27 6.01 -0.02
C HIS A 8 9.33 5.78 -1.11
N GLY A 9 9.00 6.04 -2.39
CA GLY A 9 9.86 5.75 -3.54
C GLY A 9 9.47 4.46 -4.25
N THR A 10 10.44 3.82 -4.90
CA THR A 10 10.22 2.59 -5.66
C THR A 10 10.06 1.41 -4.72
N CYS A 11 8.89 0.79 -4.74
CA CYS A 11 8.57 -0.40 -3.96
C CYS A 11 8.29 -1.59 -4.86
N VAL A 12 8.47 -2.78 -4.30
CA VAL A 12 8.07 -4.01 -4.97
C VAL A 12 6.83 -4.60 -4.29
N SER A 13 5.79 -4.82 -5.09
CA SER A 13 4.56 -5.47 -4.66
C SER A 13 4.58 -6.95 -5.01
N ILE A 14 4.28 -7.78 -4.02
CA ILE A 14 4.11 -9.22 -4.15
C ILE A 14 2.60 -9.49 -4.04
N ASN A 15 2.07 -10.33 -4.94
CA ASN A 15 0.65 -10.66 -5.00
C ASN A 15 -0.31 -9.47 -5.25
N GLY A 16 0.17 -8.36 -5.80
CA GLY A 16 -0.64 -7.16 -6.06
C GLY A 16 -1.38 -7.12 -7.41
N ASN A 17 -1.59 -8.27 -8.07
CA ASN A 17 -2.29 -8.32 -9.37
C ASN A 17 -3.61 -9.08 -9.22
N GLU A 18 -4.70 -8.53 -9.77
CA GLU A 18 -6.03 -9.13 -9.67
C GLU A 18 -6.24 -10.36 -10.58
N ALA A 19 -5.42 -10.53 -11.62
CA ALA A 19 -5.65 -11.57 -12.62
C ALA A 19 -5.25 -12.97 -12.11
N ASN A 20 -6.22 -13.90 -12.00
CA ASN A 20 -6.18 -15.39 -11.96
C ASN A 20 -4.98 -16.13 -11.30
N SER A 21 -4.11 -15.44 -10.60
CA SER A 21 -2.82 -15.91 -10.07
C SER A 21 -2.58 -15.38 -8.66
N SER A 22 -3.66 -14.99 -7.97
CA SER A 22 -3.57 -14.60 -6.57
C SER A 22 -3.09 -15.81 -5.77
N LEU A 23 -1.94 -15.65 -5.12
CA LEU A 23 -1.36 -16.67 -4.27
C LEU A 23 -2.15 -16.71 -2.97
N PHE A 24 -2.62 -17.90 -2.60
CA PHE A 24 -3.28 -18.16 -1.33
C PHE A 24 -2.56 -19.29 -0.61
N THR A 25 -2.76 -19.36 0.70
CA THR A 25 -2.26 -20.45 1.54
C THR A 25 -3.44 -21.07 2.28
N GLU A 26 -3.54 -22.39 2.25
CA GLU A 26 -4.60 -23.15 2.93
C GLU A 26 -4.19 -23.51 4.37
N GLU A 27 -2.88 -23.60 4.61
CA GLU A 27 -2.32 -24.02 5.89
C GLU A 27 -1.65 -22.85 6.62
N SER A 28 -1.76 -22.87 7.95
CA SER A 28 -1.04 -21.93 8.80
C SER A 28 0.31 -22.50 9.20
N GLY A 29 1.36 -21.69 9.10
CA GLY A 29 2.70 -22.07 9.53
C GLY A 29 3.78 -21.31 8.78
N THR A 30 4.99 -21.27 9.34
CA THR A 30 6.12 -20.58 8.71
C THR A 30 6.55 -21.24 7.39
N GLN A 31 6.28 -22.54 7.22
CA GLN A 31 6.58 -23.29 5.99
C GLN A 31 5.56 -23.06 4.87
N ALA A 32 4.29 -22.81 5.22
CA ALA A 32 3.22 -22.53 4.26
C ALA A 32 3.07 -21.02 3.96
N GLY A 33 3.82 -20.18 4.67
CA GLY A 33 3.85 -18.74 4.49
C GLY A 33 4.86 -18.27 3.43
N MET A 34 5.04 -16.96 3.37
CA MET A 34 6.02 -16.33 2.48
C MET A 34 7.36 -16.17 3.21
N SER A 35 8.45 -16.62 2.58
CA SER A 35 9.82 -16.41 3.05
C SER A 35 10.60 -15.57 2.05
N LEU A 36 11.26 -14.51 2.53
CA LEU A 36 12.03 -13.58 1.71
C LEU A 36 13.41 -13.39 2.34
N THR A 37 14.44 -13.43 1.50
CA THR A 37 15.80 -13.00 1.83
C THR A 37 16.09 -11.74 1.04
N LEU A 38 16.34 -10.64 1.73
CA LEU A 38 16.49 -9.32 1.12
C LEU A 38 17.89 -8.78 1.37
N ASN A 39 18.52 -8.27 0.32
CA ASN A 39 19.77 -7.52 0.40
C ASN A 39 19.45 -6.02 0.41
N ILE A 40 19.84 -5.33 1.47
CA ILE A 40 19.47 -3.92 1.71
C ILE A 40 20.47 -2.96 1.06
N GLU A 41 21.70 -3.41 0.80
CA GLU A 41 22.76 -2.62 0.14
C GLU A 41 22.95 -1.23 0.74
N SER A 42 23.03 -1.15 2.08
CA SER A 42 23.11 0.13 2.81
C SER A 42 24.32 0.99 2.41
N TYR A 43 25.36 0.40 1.83
CA TYR A 43 26.54 1.11 1.34
C TYR A 43 26.27 1.95 0.07
N GLU A 44 25.16 1.73 -0.64
CA GLU A 44 24.76 2.52 -1.81
C GLU A 44 23.77 3.64 -1.46
N TYR A 45 23.47 3.84 -0.17
CA TYR A 45 22.48 4.82 0.24
C TYR A 45 22.94 6.25 -0.06
N MET A 46 22.06 7.01 -0.70
CA MET A 46 22.27 8.44 -0.93
C MET A 46 21.83 9.26 0.28
N ILE A 47 22.49 10.39 0.52
CA ILE A 47 22.06 11.36 1.53
C ILE A 47 20.70 11.93 1.10
N GLY A 48 19.66 11.66 1.89
CA GLY A 48 18.29 12.05 1.56
C GLY A 48 17.40 12.23 2.78
N PRO A 49 16.09 12.45 2.56
CA PRO A 49 15.11 12.64 3.64
C PRO A 49 14.92 11.37 4.48
N HIS A 50 15.20 10.20 3.91
CA HIS A 50 15.17 8.91 4.60
C HIS A 50 16.58 8.55 5.07
N LYS A 51 16.79 8.57 6.39
CA LYS A 51 18.09 8.26 7.04
C LYS A 51 18.13 6.89 7.72
N ASN A 52 17.02 6.15 7.68
CA ASN A 52 16.89 4.88 8.38
C ASN A 52 17.36 3.74 7.48
N GLU A 53 18.28 2.93 7.97
CA GLU A 53 18.67 1.67 7.34
C GLU A 53 17.66 0.59 7.68
N GLY A 54 17.15 -0.11 6.66
CA GLY A 54 16.19 -1.19 6.85
C GLY A 54 15.20 -1.30 5.70
N ILE A 55 14.13 -2.05 5.96
CA ILE A 55 13.07 -2.31 4.98
C ILE A 55 11.75 -1.85 5.56
N LYS A 56 10.94 -1.15 4.76
CA LYS A 56 9.57 -0.82 5.11
C LYS A 56 8.61 -1.77 4.38
N VAL A 57 7.74 -2.42 5.14
CA VAL A 57 6.79 -3.41 4.65
C VAL A 57 5.38 -2.93 4.95
N TYR A 58 4.47 -3.09 3.98
CA TYR A 58 3.05 -2.81 4.15
C TYR A 58 2.24 -3.99 3.64
N LEU A 59 1.43 -4.57 4.53
CA LEU A 59 0.47 -5.61 4.17
C LEU A 59 -0.86 -4.96 3.86
N HIS A 60 -1.40 -5.20 2.66
CA HIS A 60 -2.66 -4.63 2.22
C HIS A 60 -3.42 -5.56 1.28
N ASP A 61 -4.70 -5.27 1.07
CA ASP A 61 -5.51 -5.95 0.07
C ASP A 61 -4.98 -5.65 -1.34
N ALA A 62 -5.08 -6.59 -2.28
CA ALA A 62 -4.55 -6.44 -3.64
C ALA A 62 -5.10 -5.20 -4.38
N LYS A 63 -6.34 -4.78 -4.05
CA LYS A 63 -6.97 -3.60 -4.65
C LYS A 63 -6.59 -2.29 -3.96
N GLU A 64 -5.98 -2.34 -2.78
CA GLU A 64 -5.71 -1.17 -1.96
C GLU A 64 -4.50 -0.38 -2.47
N SER A 65 -4.53 0.95 -2.32
CA SER A 65 -3.43 1.80 -2.76
C SER A 65 -2.25 1.75 -1.77
N PRO A 66 -0.99 1.64 -2.23
CA PRO A 66 0.16 1.49 -1.34
C PRO A 66 0.57 2.82 -0.68
N ARG A 67 0.03 3.08 0.52
CA ARG A 67 0.42 4.23 1.37
C ARG A 67 1.50 3.85 2.38
N ILE A 68 2.71 3.62 1.87
CA ILE A 68 3.82 3.02 2.62
C ILE A 68 4.27 3.93 3.77
N ASN A 69 4.37 5.25 3.56
CA ASN A 69 4.81 6.15 4.63
C ASN A 69 3.88 6.15 5.84
N HIS A 70 2.56 6.00 5.61
CA HIS A 70 1.54 6.10 6.65
C HIS A 70 1.21 4.76 7.31
N LEU A 71 1.19 3.67 6.55
CA LEU A 71 0.64 2.38 7.00
C LEU A 71 1.70 1.26 7.05
N GLY A 72 2.90 1.50 6.52
CA GLY A 72 3.98 0.53 6.55
C GLY A 72 4.73 0.51 7.89
N PHE A 73 5.21 -0.68 8.28
CA PHE A 73 6.08 -0.89 9.43
C PHE A 73 7.52 -1.17 8.97
N SER A 74 8.49 -0.91 9.85
CA SER A 74 9.91 -1.02 9.53
C SER A 74 10.54 -2.26 10.15
N LEU A 75 11.47 -2.88 9.42
CA LEU A 75 12.27 -4.03 9.83
C LEU A 75 13.75 -3.65 9.81
N ALA A 76 14.45 -3.94 10.89
CA ALA A 76 15.88 -3.69 11.02
C ALA A 76 16.71 -4.71 10.21
N PRO A 77 17.81 -4.30 9.58
CA PRO A 77 18.75 -5.23 8.95
C PRO A 77 19.41 -6.18 9.97
N GLY A 78 19.92 -7.32 9.50
CA GLY A 78 20.75 -8.22 10.31
C GLY A 78 20.00 -9.21 11.21
N PHE A 79 18.67 -9.24 11.15
CA PHE A 79 17.84 -10.16 11.94
C PHE A 79 16.92 -10.99 11.04
N HIS A 80 16.56 -12.18 11.53
CA HIS A 80 15.45 -12.95 10.98
C HIS A 80 14.14 -12.46 11.60
N HIS A 81 13.25 -11.89 10.78
CA HIS A 81 11.95 -11.39 11.22
C HIS A 81 10.86 -12.40 10.90
N SER A 82 10.12 -12.86 11.91
CA SER A 82 8.93 -13.69 11.74
C SER A 82 7.68 -12.86 12.01
N ILE A 83 6.86 -12.67 10.98
CA ILE A 83 5.70 -11.78 11.01
C ILE A 83 4.43 -12.64 10.93
N ALA A 84 3.70 -12.73 12.04
CA ALA A 84 2.41 -13.39 12.08
C ALA A 84 1.30 -12.46 11.54
N ILE A 85 0.50 -12.96 10.61
CA ILE A 85 -0.60 -12.20 10.00
C ILE A 85 -1.93 -12.73 10.55
N LYS A 86 -2.77 -11.82 11.05
CA LYS A 86 -4.16 -12.12 11.42
C LYS A 86 -5.11 -11.35 10.51
N ASN A 87 -5.85 -12.07 9.67
CA ASN A 87 -6.87 -11.46 8.83
C ASN A 87 -8.18 -11.28 9.60
N THR A 88 -8.72 -10.06 9.65
CA THR A 88 -10.00 -9.74 10.29
C THR A 88 -10.87 -9.00 9.29
N LYS A 89 -12.05 -9.55 9.00
CA LYS A 89 -13.06 -8.91 8.14
C LYS A 89 -14.18 -8.35 9.00
N VAL A 90 -14.56 -7.10 8.74
CA VAL A 90 -15.63 -6.41 9.44
C VAL A 90 -16.68 -5.99 8.42
N PHE A 91 -17.94 -6.34 8.68
CA PHE A 91 -19.09 -5.94 7.87
C PHE A 91 -19.95 -5.01 8.71
N ASN A 92 -20.03 -3.75 8.32
CA ASN A 92 -20.82 -2.74 9.01
C ASN A 92 -22.12 -2.48 8.24
N LEU A 93 -23.18 -2.16 8.99
CA LEU A 93 -24.46 -1.76 8.39
C LEU A 93 -24.44 -0.27 8.02
N GLU A 94 -25.12 0.07 6.93
CA GLU A 94 -25.36 1.45 6.51
C GLU A 94 -26.49 2.11 7.32
N LYS A 95 -26.77 3.38 7.03
CA LYS A 95 -27.89 4.11 7.62
C LYS A 95 -29.22 3.39 7.33
N PRO A 96 -30.15 3.33 8.31
CA PRO A 96 -30.12 3.99 9.62
C PRO A 96 -29.38 3.24 10.75
N TRP A 97 -28.93 2.00 10.54
CA TRP A 97 -28.35 1.16 11.61
C TRP A 97 -26.87 1.45 11.91
N GLY A 98 -26.18 2.11 11.00
CA GLY A 98 -24.81 2.59 11.20
C GLY A 98 -24.55 3.91 10.48
N SER A 99 -23.33 4.43 10.66
CA SER A 99 -22.85 5.63 9.98
C SER A 99 -21.94 5.32 8.78
N CYS A 100 -21.77 4.03 8.46
CA CYS A 100 -20.99 3.59 7.32
C CYS A 100 -21.75 3.86 6.01
N GLY A 101 -20.98 4.06 4.94
CA GLY A 101 -21.47 4.21 3.58
C GLY A 101 -20.28 4.42 2.65
N GLU A 102 -20.52 4.22 1.35
CA GLU A 102 -19.55 4.46 0.31
C GLU A 102 -19.81 5.81 -0.37
N THR A 103 -18.74 6.44 -0.86
CA THR A 103 -18.84 7.68 -1.63
C THR A 103 -18.09 7.49 -2.94
N LYS A 104 -18.67 8.01 -4.03
CA LYS A 104 -18.01 8.01 -5.32
C LYS A 104 -16.72 8.84 -5.25
N LEU A 105 -15.61 8.21 -5.59
CA LEU A 105 -14.30 8.85 -5.64
C LEU A 105 -14.04 9.40 -7.05
N ASN A 106 -13.21 10.45 -7.15
CA ASN A 106 -12.90 11.07 -8.43
C ASN A 106 -11.74 10.37 -9.14
N HIS A 107 -10.78 9.84 -8.38
CA HIS A 107 -9.51 9.30 -8.88
C HIS A 107 -9.38 7.78 -8.69
N PHE A 108 -10.40 7.12 -8.12
CA PHE A 108 -10.41 5.68 -7.85
C PHE A 108 -11.74 5.06 -8.29
N GLN A 109 -11.70 3.81 -8.76
CA GLN A 109 -12.89 3.09 -9.21
C GLN A 109 -13.73 2.52 -8.06
N ASP A 110 -13.05 2.05 -7.00
CA ASP A 110 -13.66 1.40 -5.85
C ASP A 110 -13.37 2.18 -4.55
N TYR A 111 -14.30 2.07 -3.61
CA TYR A 111 -14.23 2.77 -2.34
C TYR A 111 -13.38 2.01 -1.33
N SER A 112 -12.48 2.73 -0.67
CA SER A 112 -11.93 2.32 0.63
C SER A 112 -11.70 3.58 1.49
N PRO A 113 -11.67 3.47 2.83
CA PRO A 113 -11.37 4.61 3.69
C PRO A 113 -10.03 5.28 3.35
N ASN A 114 -9.03 4.49 2.96
CA ASN A 114 -7.71 4.99 2.58
C ASN A 114 -7.73 5.72 1.23
N LYS A 115 -8.46 5.17 0.25
CA LYS A 115 -8.68 5.81 -1.07
C LYS A 115 -9.48 7.10 -0.94
N CYS A 116 -10.49 7.16 -0.08
CA CYS A 116 -11.25 8.38 0.19
C CYS A 116 -10.36 9.50 0.74
N ASN A 117 -9.52 9.18 1.75
CA ASN A 117 -8.56 10.14 2.29
C ASN A 117 -7.55 10.62 1.23
N LEU A 118 -7.11 9.72 0.36
CA LEU A 118 -6.16 10.04 -0.71
C LEU A 118 -6.81 10.86 -1.83
N ASP A 119 -8.05 10.54 -2.24
CA ASP A 119 -8.84 11.28 -3.23
C ASP A 119 -9.07 12.73 -2.79
N CYS A 120 -9.40 12.92 -1.51
CA CYS A 120 -9.52 14.23 -0.89
C CYS A 120 -8.17 14.98 -0.92
N SER A 121 -7.07 14.31 -0.57
CA SER A 121 -5.73 14.91 -0.59
C SER A 121 -5.30 15.33 -2.00
N ILE A 122 -5.57 14.50 -3.01
CA ILE A 122 -5.30 14.78 -4.43
C ILE A 122 -6.13 16.00 -4.87
N SER A 123 -7.43 15.99 -4.63
CA SER A 123 -8.34 17.08 -5.01
C SER A 123 -7.94 18.41 -4.37
N ASP A 124 -7.57 18.40 -3.09
CA ASP A 124 -7.15 19.59 -2.38
C ASP A 124 -5.79 20.11 -2.87
N THR A 125 -4.86 19.21 -3.20
CA THR A 125 -3.55 19.56 -3.76
C THR A 125 -3.68 20.17 -5.15
N ILE A 126 -4.50 19.60 -6.04
CA ILE A 126 -4.79 20.20 -7.35
C ILE A 126 -5.39 21.59 -7.17
N ARG A 127 -6.40 21.72 -6.30
CA ARG A 127 -7.11 22.98 -6.08
C ARG A 127 -6.21 24.10 -5.54
N LYS A 128 -5.30 23.77 -4.61
CA LYS A 128 -4.46 24.77 -3.93
C LYS A 128 -3.13 25.02 -4.63
N CYS A 129 -2.52 23.97 -5.20
CA CYS A 129 -1.16 24.01 -5.72
C CYS A 129 -1.09 23.90 -7.25
N GLY A 130 -2.15 23.40 -7.91
CA GLY A 130 -2.18 23.23 -9.37
C GLY A 130 -1.31 22.12 -9.92
N CYS A 131 -0.72 21.28 -9.06
CA CYS A 131 0.15 20.17 -9.46
C CYS A 131 0.02 18.99 -8.48
N LEU A 132 0.55 17.83 -8.88
CA LEU A 132 0.55 16.61 -8.08
C LEU A 132 1.96 16.07 -7.93
N ALA A 133 2.22 15.44 -6.78
CA ALA A 133 3.46 14.72 -6.57
C ALA A 133 3.54 13.50 -7.51
N PRO A 134 4.73 13.10 -7.99
CA PRO A 134 4.86 12.01 -8.97
C PRO A 134 4.20 10.70 -8.53
N TYR A 135 4.27 10.36 -7.24
CA TYR A 135 3.64 9.15 -6.68
C TYR A 135 2.11 9.22 -6.62
N MET A 136 1.52 10.42 -6.65
CA MET A 136 0.06 10.58 -6.73
C MET A 136 -0.42 10.37 -8.18
N ASN A 137 0.37 10.80 -9.17
CA ASN A 137 0.03 10.63 -10.59
C ASN A 137 0.00 9.16 -11.03
N SER A 138 0.86 8.31 -10.47
CA SER A 138 0.84 6.86 -10.72
C SER A 138 -0.42 6.16 -10.21
N ILE A 139 -1.28 6.89 -9.48
CA ILE A 139 -2.54 6.40 -8.93
C ILE A 139 -3.72 6.89 -9.78
N THR A 140 -3.59 8.04 -10.45
CA THR A 140 -4.62 8.66 -11.31
C THR A 140 -4.55 8.25 -12.79
N SER A 141 -3.51 7.51 -13.21
CA SER A 141 -3.27 7.18 -14.63
C SER A 141 -4.24 6.14 -15.24
N ASN A 142 -5.27 5.71 -14.51
CA ASN A 142 -6.37 4.91 -15.05
C ASN A 142 -7.62 5.75 -15.38
N THR A 143 -7.53 7.09 -15.34
CA THR A 143 -8.67 8.01 -15.58
C THR A 143 -8.41 9.07 -16.66
N THR A 144 -7.40 8.88 -17.49
CA THR A 144 -7.25 9.63 -18.74
C THR A 144 -7.11 8.67 -19.92
N ASP A 145 -8.27 8.14 -20.32
CA ASP A 145 -8.72 8.01 -21.71
C ASP A 145 -10.26 8.13 -21.72
#